data_AF-A0AB33EPK1-F1
#
_entry.id   AF-A0AB33EPK1-F1
#
_cell.length_a   1.000
_cell.length_b   1.000
_cell.length_c   1.000
_cell.angle_alpha   90.00
_cell.angle_beta   90.00
_cell.angle_gamma   90.00
#
_symmetry.space_group_name_H-M   'P 1'
#
loop_
_entity.id
_entity.type
_entity.pdbx_description
1 polymer ?
#
loop_
_entity_poly.entity_id
_entity_poly.type
_entity_poly.pdbx_seq_one_letter_code
_entity_poly.pdbx_strand_id
1 'polypeptide(L)'
;MRHHDPSPLTVHAPPLTRRALVAGSLAAATAPLLVGAPARGAAPTPLWLGAADPGVIDPAYEIGPPVHGEPLPELSAVPPRDLARLAPRDPSTPGAGRLGGPTRRYAGTASVPFQFRYDDFEIRELPIGIEPYHMTSPVPLVDPGVHDSTGVRMVRLGGRLYDHPVAQAQYGLHLMEAHRITGNQAYLDRARLQAQRLVDRRRLRSGAWFYPYPFDHRLHGGSDLYPAPWYSMMAQGQALSLFTRLYQRTGETRWKGAADATFASYLLPPVAGQPWGVYVVDGLLWLEEYPHPKAVRGDRTYNGHMFSAYGLYDYWVLTRNADAKLMLQGAITTYRDVWEKIRVRHWRSRYCLTHGIDAGQYHSTHMFQFLQQYAITGDTFLAQLADLWYTDYPPYGVKGTVRFSSGTHTAYKFNSAGTVTARTKMTLARASAAPSGDRVKIMRQTGIWYAITAGTLAGYYVQEYSPYRYQVGICAGFGYKLHRPGTIAVDAPAAYSIDAAGLMKSVPTTYRVDDQVAIDGRSVLNGREHVRLVEGPYAGRWLGFGTVIRR
;
A
#
# COMPACT_ATOMS: atom_id res chain seq x y z
N MET A 1 19.24 41.14 41.29
CA MET A 1 19.04 42.60 41.17
C MET A 1 19.19 42.95 39.69
N ARG A 2 18.09 43.03 38.91
CA ARG A 2 17.18 44.18 38.66
C ARG A 2 17.84 45.43 38.05
N HIS A 3 17.46 45.65 36.78
CA HIS A 3 17.18 46.90 36.05
C HIS A 3 18.26 47.99 35.91
N HIS A 4 18.55 48.41 34.67
CA HIS A 4 17.81 49.52 34.03
C HIS A 4 18.19 49.72 32.55
N ASP A 5 17.15 49.89 31.72
CA ASP A 5 17.13 50.58 30.41
C ASP A 5 17.05 52.11 30.67
N PRO A 6 17.42 53.02 29.72
CA PRO A 6 16.55 53.31 28.56
C PRO A 6 17.22 53.79 27.23
N SER A 7 16.42 53.71 26.14
CA SER A 7 16.55 54.36 24.79
C SER A 7 16.33 55.90 24.83
N PRO A 8 16.23 56.73 23.73
CA PRO A 8 16.07 56.46 22.27
C PRO A 8 16.73 57.46 21.26
N LEU A 9 16.42 57.29 19.94
CA LEU A 9 16.26 58.28 18.82
C LEU A 9 16.94 57.82 17.50
N THR A 10 16.23 57.22 16.51
CA THR A 10 15.63 57.81 15.26
C THR A 10 16.64 58.50 14.31
N VAL A 11 16.77 58.17 13.01
CA VAL A 11 15.97 58.74 11.89
C VAL A 11 16.49 58.30 10.46
N HIS A 12 15.55 58.00 9.54
CA HIS A 12 15.45 58.15 8.05
C HIS A 12 16.45 57.59 6.99
N ALA A 13 15.89 56.81 6.04
CA ALA A 13 16.16 56.79 4.57
C ALA A 13 15.40 57.96 3.88
N PRO A 14 15.55 58.39 2.57
CA PRO A 14 15.78 57.65 1.30
C PRO A 14 16.63 58.52 0.27
N PRO A 15 16.48 58.62 -1.09
CA PRO A 15 15.64 57.93 -2.10
C PRO A 15 16.27 57.56 -3.49
N LEU A 16 15.43 56.94 -4.32
CA LEU A 16 15.55 56.67 -5.78
C LEU A 16 15.39 57.93 -6.65
N THR A 17 16.03 57.96 -7.83
CA THR A 17 15.67 58.83 -8.99
C THR A 17 15.88 58.14 -10.35
N ARG A 18 15.23 58.71 -11.37
CA ARG A 18 14.80 58.18 -12.70
C ARG A 18 15.59 58.78 -13.89
N ARG A 19 15.48 58.11 -15.05
CA ARG A 19 15.53 58.61 -16.48
C ARG A 19 16.94 58.93 -17.04
N ALA A 20 17.29 58.82 -18.33
CA ALA A 20 16.62 58.74 -19.66
C ALA A 20 17.61 58.07 -20.67
N LEU A 21 17.23 57.24 -21.66
CA LEU A 21 16.53 57.44 -22.97
C LEU A 21 17.47 57.88 -24.12
N VAL A 22 17.26 57.27 -25.32
CA VAL A 22 17.59 57.64 -26.73
C VAL A 22 18.19 56.42 -27.46
N ALA A 23 17.93 56.07 -28.73
CA ALA A 23 16.83 56.11 -29.70
C ALA A 23 17.41 55.51 -31.01
N GLY A 24 16.58 54.95 -31.91
CA GLY A 24 16.98 54.68 -33.30
C GLY A 24 16.25 53.50 -33.94
N SER A 25 15.02 53.70 -34.47
CA SER A 25 14.69 53.76 -35.92
C SER A 25 14.47 52.39 -36.59
N LEU A 26 13.23 51.93 -36.81
CA LEU A 26 12.34 52.17 -37.97
C LEU A 26 12.74 51.46 -39.27
N ALA A 27 11.97 50.45 -39.65
CA ALA A 27 11.48 50.27 -41.03
C ALA A 27 10.19 49.43 -41.02
N ALA A 28 9.15 49.96 -41.64
CA ALA A 28 7.81 49.40 -41.76
C ALA A 28 7.64 48.71 -43.12
N ALA A 29 6.80 47.66 -43.18
CA ALA A 29 6.11 47.25 -44.40
C ALA A 29 4.72 46.68 -44.06
N THR A 30 3.73 47.44 -44.49
CA THR A 30 2.31 47.21 -44.81
C THR A 30 1.69 45.81 -44.71
N ALA A 31 0.47 45.79 -44.15
CA ALA A 31 -0.51 44.70 -44.09
C ALA A 31 -1.12 44.33 -45.46
N PRO A 32 -1.90 43.22 -45.53
CA PRO A 32 -3.34 43.40 -45.36
C PRO A 32 -4.04 42.38 -44.45
N LEU A 33 -5.18 42.83 -43.94
CA LEU A 33 -6.17 42.14 -43.12
C LEU A 33 -6.77 40.92 -43.83
N LEU A 34 -6.84 39.79 -43.14
CA LEU A 34 -7.84 38.73 -43.39
C LEU A 34 -8.36 38.19 -42.05
N VAL A 35 -9.64 38.48 -41.86
CA VAL A 35 -10.69 37.92 -40.99
C VAL A 35 -10.29 36.69 -40.16
N GLY A 36 -10.47 36.83 -38.84
CA GLY A 36 -10.11 35.83 -37.85
C GLY A 36 -11.05 34.62 -37.75
N ALA A 37 -10.44 33.49 -37.42
CA ALA A 37 -11.05 32.41 -36.66
C ALA A 37 -10.23 32.28 -35.36
N PRO A 38 -10.85 32.19 -34.17
CA PRO A 38 -10.07 31.96 -32.96
C PRO A 38 -9.55 30.53 -33.01
N ALA A 39 -8.23 30.40 -33.15
CA ALA A 39 -7.51 29.17 -32.87
C ALA A 39 -7.93 28.67 -31.48
N ARG A 40 -8.28 27.38 -31.40
CA ARG A 40 -8.52 26.67 -30.14
C ARG A 40 -7.27 26.81 -29.28
N GLY A 41 -7.30 27.75 -28.34
CA GLY A 41 -6.36 27.80 -27.24
C GLY A 41 -6.45 26.49 -26.48
N ALA A 42 -5.37 25.73 -26.47
CA ALA A 42 -5.24 24.56 -25.63
C ALA A 42 -5.60 24.95 -24.20
N ALA A 43 -6.59 24.25 -23.64
CA ALA A 43 -7.00 24.45 -22.26
C ALA A 43 -5.79 24.26 -21.34
N PRO A 44 -5.62 25.11 -20.30
CA PRO A 44 -4.58 24.89 -19.31
C PRO A 44 -4.82 23.53 -18.64
N THR A 45 -3.85 22.64 -18.79
CA THR A 45 -3.77 21.36 -18.10
C THR A 45 -4.02 21.57 -16.60
N PRO A 46 -4.90 20.78 -15.96
CA PRO A 46 -5.08 20.86 -14.52
C PRO A 46 -3.75 20.45 -13.87
N LEU A 47 -3.22 21.30 -12.99
CA LEU A 47 -2.09 20.95 -12.11
C LEU A 47 -2.48 19.72 -11.29
N TRP A 48 -1.98 18.57 -11.74
CA TRP A 48 -1.87 17.36 -10.95
C TRP A 48 -0.95 17.64 -9.77
N LEU A 49 -1.39 17.25 -8.58
CA LEU A 49 -0.55 17.11 -7.41
C LEU A 49 0.62 16.17 -7.75
N GLY A 50 1.81 16.75 -7.93
CA GLY A 50 3.11 16.08 -7.98
C GLY A 50 3.27 15.06 -9.10
N ALA A 51 3.63 15.51 -10.30
CA ALA A 51 4.55 14.68 -11.08
C ALA A 51 5.82 14.51 -10.24
N ALA A 52 6.32 13.29 -10.11
CA ALA A 52 7.69 13.07 -9.67
C ALA A 52 8.58 14.01 -10.49
N ASP A 53 9.45 14.76 -9.80
CA ASP A 53 10.50 15.49 -10.49
C ASP A 53 11.27 14.45 -11.34
N PRO A 54 11.45 14.64 -12.66
CA PRO A 54 12.19 13.69 -13.49
C PRO A 54 13.63 13.44 -13.02
N GLY A 55 14.14 14.21 -12.05
CA GLY A 55 15.41 13.97 -11.36
C GLY A 55 15.32 13.28 -9.99
N VAL A 56 14.14 12.88 -9.50
CA VAL A 56 13.93 12.33 -8.16
C VAL A 56 13.24 10.97 -8.22
N ILE A 57 14.03 9.92 -7.96
CA ILE A 57 13.58 8.53 -8.00
C ILE A 57 13.34 8.04 -6.57
N ASP A 58 12.09 7.72 -6.27
CA ASP A 58 11.73 6.84 -5.16
C ASP A 58 11.44 5.45 -5.76
N PRO A 59 12.32 4.44 -5.54
CA PRO A 59 12.16 3.06 -5.98
C PRO A 59 10.81 2.46 -5.57
N ALA A 60 10.21 2.96 -4.50
CA ALA A 60 8.87 2.61 -4.08
C ALA A 60 7.81 3.29 -4.97
N TYR A 61 7.94 4.57 -5.32
CA TYR A 61 6.96 5.21 -6.22
C TYR A 61 7.01 4.70 -7.67
N GLU A 62 8.19 4.31 -8.18
CA GLU A 62 8.30 3.80 -9.55
C GLU A 62 7.96 2.30 -9.67
N ILE A 63 8.20 1.51 -8.61
CA ILE A 63 8.21 0.02 -8.67
C ILE A 63 7.49 -0.60 -7.46
N GLY A 64 6.79 0.22 -6.67
CA GLY A 64 5.79 -0.25 -5.73
C GLY A 64 4.93 -1.31 -6.41
N PRO A 65 4.48 -2.34 -5.66
CA PRO A 65 3.73 -3.45 -6.24
C PRO A 65 2.75 -2.85 -7.24
N PRO A 66 2.67 -3.34 -8.50
CA PRO A 66 1.59 -2.89 -9.35
C PRO A 66 0.37 -3.08 -8.47
N VAL A 67 -0.23 -1.95 -8.09
CA VAL A 67 -1.56 -1.96 -7.55
C VAL A 67 -2.33 -2.31 -8.80
N HIS A 68 -2.35 -3.61 -9.13
CA HIS A 68 -3.51 -4.20 -9.72
C HIS A 68 -4.60 -3.59 -8.85
N GLY A 69 -5.34 -2.65 -9.45
CA GLY A 69 -6.60 -2.26 -8.89
C GLY A 69 -7.37 -3.56 -8.90
N GLU A 70 -7.20 -4.34 -7.84
CA GLU A 70 -8.00 -5.50 -7.52
C GLU A 70 -9.41 -4.93 -7.61
N PRO A 71 -10.18 -5.31 -8.65
CA PRO A 71 -11.54 -4.84 -8.79
C PRO A 71 -12.32 -5.49 -7.65
N LEU A 72 -12.33 -4.85 -6.47
CA LEU A 72 -12.68 -5.45 -5.18
C LEU A 72 -11.75 -6.64 -4.85
N PRO A 73 -10.98 -6.61 -3.74
CA PRO A 73 -10.27 -7.80 -3.28
C PRO A 73 -11.26 -8.95 -3.14
N GLU A 74 -10.87 -10.12 -3.64
CA GLU A 74 -11.65 -11.35 -3.48
C GLU A 74 -12.21 -11.41 -2.06
N LEU A 75 -13.54 -11.45 -1.98
CA LEU A 75 -14.24 -11.60 -0.72
C LEU A 75 -13.94 -13.02 -0.21
N SER A 76 -12.91 -13.13 0.62
CA SER A 76 -12.37 -14.31 1.30
C SER A 76 -12.67 -15.66 0.64
N ALA A 77 -11.67 -16.26 0.00
CA ALA A 77 -11.79 -17.53 -0.72
C ALA A 77 -11.41 -18.76 0.12
N VAL A 78 -11.48 -18.70 1.46
CA VAL A 78 -11.09 -19.85 2.30
C VAL A 78 -12.04 -21.02 2.03
N PRO A 79 -11.55 -22.14 1.50
CA PRO A 79 -12.40 -23.30 1.30
C PRO A 79 -12.92 -23.82 2.65
N PRO A 80 -14.19 -24.23 2.77
CA PRO A 80 -14.73 -24.71 4.05
C PRO A 80 -13.90 -25.81 4.73
N ARG A 81 -13.25 -26.66 3.93
CA ARG A 81 -12.32 -27.71 4.39
C ARG A 81 -11.11 -27.18 5.17
N ASP A 82 -10.68 -25.94 4.90
CA ASP A 82 -9.48 -25.36 5.49
C ASP A 82 -9.81 -24.53 6.75
N LEU A 83 -11.09 -24.25 7.02
CA LEU A 83 -11.53 -23.43 8.16
C LEU A 83 -11.14 -24.04 9.51
N ALA A 84 -11.34 -25.35 9.70
CA ALA A 84 -10.99 -26.02 10.96
C ALA A 84 -9.47 -25.98 11.23
N ARG A 85 -8.65 -26.05 10.17
CA ARG A 85 -7.18 -25.96 10.26
C ARG A 85 -6.72 -24.54 10.60
N LEU A 86 -7.45 -23.53 10.13
CA LEU A 86 -7.11 -22.11 10.30
C LEU A 86 -7.73 -21.48 11.56
N ALA A 87 -8.65 -22.18 12.21
CA ALA A 87 -9.22 -21.78 13.49
C ALA A 87 -8.11 -21.50 14.52
N PRO A 88 -8.17 -20.41 15.29
CA PRO A 88 -7.19 -20.12 16.32
C PRO A 88 -7.08 -21.26 17.33
N ARG A 89 -5.86 -21.73 17.59
CA ARG A 89 -5.61 -22.73 18.64
C ARG A 89 -5.78 -22.12 20.03
N ASP A 90 -5.39 -20.85 20.16
CA ASP A 90 -5.57 -20.04 21.36
C ASP A 90 -6.31 -18.74 21.02
N PRO A 91 -7.14 -18.20 21.92
CA PRO A 91 -7.75 -16.89 21.72
C PRO A 91 -6.66 -15.82 21.58
N SER A 92 -6.64 -15.09 20.47
CA SER A 92 -5.83 -13.87 20.37
C SER A 92 -6.30 -12.91 21.45
N THR A 93 -5.48 -12.66 22.47
CA THR A 93 -5.86 -11.73 23.55
C THR A 93 -5.67 -10.30 23.02
N PRO A 94 -6.75 -9.53 22.78
CA PRO A 94 -6.63 -8.18 22.23
C PRO A 94 -5.81 -7.31 23.19
N GLY A 95 -4.70 -6.77 22.71
CA GLY A 95 -3.83 -5.90 23.51
C GLY A 95 -2.81 -6.60 24.42
N ALA A 96 -2.62 -7.92 24.33
CA ALA A 96 -1.55 -8.63 25.07
C ALA A 96 -0.12 -8.15 24.77
N GLY A 97 0.06 -7.30 23.75
CA GLY A 97 1.34 -6.65 23.47
C GLY A 97 1.27 -5.13 23.33
N ARG A 98 0.33 -4.45 24.01
CA ARG A 98 0.42 -2.99 24.15
C ARG A 98 1.79 -2.58 24.71
N LEU A 99 2.18 -1.33 24.42
CA LEU A 99 3.22 -0.65 25.19
C LEU A 99 2.86 -0.63 26.69
N GLY A 100 3.38 -1.61 27.45
CA GLY A 100 3.12 -1.82 28.89
C GLY A 100 2.42 -3.13 29.33
N GLY A 101 2.16 -4.11 28.44
CA GLY A 101 1.59 -5.43 28.82
C GLY A 101 2.58 -6.40 29.51
N PRO A 102 2.12 -7.53 30.12
CA PRO A 102 2.93 -8.41 30.97
C PRO A 102 4.13 -9.04 30.23
N THR A 103 5.13 -9.45 31.03
CA THR A 103 6.50 -9.92 30.69
C THR A 103 6.81 -10.11 29.20
N ARG A 104 7.34 -9.05 28.59
CA ARG A 104 7.86 -9.07 27.21
C ARG A 104 9.03 -10.04 27.10
N ARG A 105 8.92 -11.01 26.20
CA ARG A 105 10.02 -11.92 25.87
C ARG A 105 11.02 -11.19 24.98
N TYR A 106 12.29 -11.28 25.36
CA TYR A 106 13.39 -10.88 24.49
C TYR A 106 13.93 -12.15 23.82
N ALA A 107 14.04 -12.09 22.50
CA ALA A 107 14.74 -13.09 21.71
C ALA A 107 16.26 -12.93 21.89
N GLY A 108 16.98 -14.04 21.84
CA GLY A 108 18.44 -14.09 21.81
C GLY A 108 18.87 -15.54 21.82
N THR A 109 19.24 -16.08 20.66
CA THR A 109 19.77 -17.45 20.51
C THR A 109 21.21 -17.37 20.05
N ALA A 110 21.95 -18.49 20.10
CA ALA A 110 23.31 -18.52 19.55
C ALA A 110 23.34 -18.17 18.04
N SER A 111 22.26 -18.46 17.31
CA SER A 111 22.10 -18.20 15.87
C SER A 111 21.50 -16.83 15.55
N VAL A 112 20.86 -16.16 16.51
CA VAL A 112 20.30 -14.81 16.38
C VAL A 112 21.09 -13.86 17.31
N PRO A 113 22.19 -13.24 16.85
CA PRO A 113 23.19 -12.58 17.69
C PRO A 113 22.78 -11.17 18.16
N PHE A 114 21.50 -10.86 18.18
CA PHE A 114 20.94 -9.58 18.62
C PHE A 114 19.62 -9.79 19.35
N GLN A 115 19.34 -8.93 20.33
CA GLN A 115 18.15 -9.07 21.17
C GLN A 115 17.04 -8.13 20.73
N PHE A 116 15.81 -8.65 20.60
CA PHE A 116 14.61 -7.86 20.28
C PHE A 116 13.39 -8.43 20.99
N ARG A 117 12.38 -7.60 21.15
CA ARG A 117 11.07 -7.99 21.67
C ARG A 117 10.31 -8.78 20.61
N TYR A 118 9.68 -9.86 21.03
CA TYR A 118 8.72 -10.57 20.22
C TYR A 118 7.56 -11.09 21.07
N ASP A 119 6.41 -11.22 20.43
CA ASP A 119 5.27 -11.95 20.94
C ASP A 119 5.20 -13.31 20.25
N ASP A 120 4.78 -14.33 21.00
CA ASP A 120 4.74 -15.71 20.53
C ASP A 120 3.48 -15.98 19.70
N PHE A 121 3.35 -15.29 18.56
CA PHE A 121 2.23 -15.49 17.65
C PHE A 121 2.19 -16.92 17.15
N GLU A 122 0.99 -17.51 17.09
CA GLU A 122 0.77 -18.69 16.25
C GLU A 122 1.06 -18.28 14.79
N ILE A 123 1.94 -19.02 14.10
CA ILE A 123 2.21 -18.80 12.68
C ILE A 123 1.54 -19.95 11.91
N ARG A 124 0.59 -19.62 11.04
CA ARG A 124 -0.17 -20.59 10.23
C ARG A 124 0.45 -20.75 8.85
N GLU A 125 0.62 -21.99 8.44
CA GLU A 125 0.77 -22.26 7.01
C GLU A 125 -0.59 -22.08 6.33
N LEU A 126 -0.66 -21.14 5.39
CA LEU A 126 -1.88 -20.75 4.71
C LEU A 126 -2.07 -21.62 3.46
N PRO A 127 -3.31 -22.06 3.18
CA PRO A 127 -3.63 -22.75 1.94
C PRO A 127 -3.53 -21.78 0.74
N ILE A 128 -3.42 -22.37 -0.45
CA ILE A 128 -3.49 -21.65 -1.72
C ILE A 128 -4.79 -20.83 -1.78
N GLY A 129 -4.68 -19.55 -2.11
CA GLY A 129 -5.78 -18.59 -2.17
C GLY A 129 -5.61 -17.40 -1.21
N ILE A 130 -4.88 -17.59 -0.10
CA ILE A 130 -4.78 -16.57 0.96
C ILE A 130 -3.36 -16.32 1.47
N GLU A 131 -2.37 -17.04 0.93
CA GLU A 131 -0.94 -16.81 1.12
C GLU A 131 -0.48 -15.45 0.55
N PRO A 132 0.67 -14.91 1.01
CA PRO A 132 1.26 -13.73 0.40
C PRO A 132 1.47 -13.89 -1.11
N TYR A 133 1.38 -12.79 -1.86
CA TYR A 133 1.57 -12.73 -3.31
C TYR A 133 0.60 -13.58 -4.15
N HIS A 134 -0.45 -14.15 -3.56
CA HIS A 134 -1.46 -14.89 -4.32
C HIS A 134 -2.10 -14.00 -5.40
N MET A 135 -2.26 -14.54 -6.61
CA MET A 135 -2.97 -13.86 -7.70
C MET A 135 -4.12 -14.71 -8.25
N THR A 136 -5.15 -14.03 -8.72
CA THR A 136 -6.40 -14.63 -9.19
C THR A 136 -6.51 -14.56 -10.71
N SER A 137 -5.74 -13.65 -11.31
CA SER A 137 -5.57 -13.47 -12.74
C SER A 137 -4.09 -13.49 -13.11
N PRO A 138 -3.71 -14.11 -14.23
CA PRO A 138 -2.31 -14.18 -14.64
C PRO A 138 -1.83 -12.83 -15.18
N VAL A 139 -0.54 -12.53 -15.02
CA VAL A 139 0.09 -11.43 -15.78
C VAL A 139 0.15 -11.76 -17.27
N PRO A 140 0.12 -10.76 -18.18
CA PRO A 140 0.25 -10.99 -19.61
C PRO A 140 1.54 -11.76 -19.96
N LEU A 141 1.45 -12.69 -20.91
CA LEU A 141 2.62 -13.40 -21.40
C LEU A 141 3.60 -12.47 -22.11
N VAL A 142 3.11 -11.48 -22.85
CA VAL A 142 3.94 -10.39 -23.36
C VAL A 142 3.84 -9.24 -22.37
N ASP A 143 4.93 -9.04 -21.63
CA ASP A 143 4.98 -8.01 -20.60
C ASP A 143 5.43 -6.67 -21.20
N PRO A 144 4.63 -5.61 -21.08
CA PRO A 144 4.94 -4.30 -21.65
C PRO A 144 6.01 -3.52 -20.87
N GLY A 145 6.40 -3.97 -19.68
CA GLY A 145 7.41 -3.30 -18.87
C GLY A 145 8.82 -3.41 -19.45
N VAL A 146 9.76 -2.70 -18.82
CA VAL A 146 11.14 -2.61 -19.29
C VAL A 146 11.92 -3.87 -18.94
N HIS A 147 12.59 -4.45 -19.93
CA HIS A 147 13.46 -5.60 -19.77
C HIS A 147 14.80 -5.37 -20.45
N ASP A 148 15.81 -6.15 -20.06
CA ASP A 148 17.03 -6.28 -20.86
C ASP A 148 16.83 -7.27 -22.03
N SER A 149 17.88 -7.48 -22.84
CA SER A 149 17.85 -8.40 -23.97
C SER A 149 17.64 -9.88 -23.59
N THR A 150 17.78 -10.22 -22.31
CA THR A 150 17.55 -11.57 -21.77
C THR A 150 16.14 -11.75 -21.20
N GLY A 151 15.30 -10.71 -21.25
CA GLY A 151 13.95 -10.74 -20.69
C GLY A 151 13.90 -10.55 -19.18
N VAL A 152 15.00 -10.12 -18.56
CA VAL A 152 15.04 -9.79 -17.13
C VAL A 152 14.47 -8.41 -16.90
N ARG A 153 13.63 -8.23 -15.88
CA ARG A 153 13.02 -6.94 -15.53
C ARG A 153 14.11 -5.94 -15.12
N MET A 154 14.05 -4.76 -15.73
CA MET A 154 14.97 -3.66 -15.48
C MET A 154 14.21 -2.39 -15.14
N VAL A 155 14.93 -1.39 -14.64
CA VAL A 155 14.43 -0.03 -14.43
C VAL A 155 15.24 0.93 -15.28
N ARG A 156 14.60 1.99 -15.79
CA ARG A 156 15.28 3.01 -16.60
C ARG A 156 15.47 4.27 -15.78
N LEU A 157 16.71 4.57 -15.41
CA LEU A 157 17.09 5.76 -14.63
C LEU A 157 18.08 6.59 -15.44
N GLY A 158 17.79 7.89 -15.62
CA GLY A 158 18.66 8.78 -16.41
C GLY A 158 18.93 8.27 -17.84
N GLY A 159 17.95 7.61 -18.47
CA GLY A 159 18.08 7.01 -19.80
C GLY A 159 18.77 5.64 -19.84
N ARG A 160 19.41 5.20 -18.75
CA ARG A 160 20.16 3.93 -18.66
C ARG A 160 19.35 2.84 -17.94
N LEU A 161 19.55 1.58 -18.33
CA LEU A 161 18.96 0.43 -17.66
C LEU A 161 19.79 -0.01 -16.47
N TYR A 162 19.11 -0.30 -15.36
CA TYR A 162 19.71 -0.83 -14.13
C TYR A 162 18.98 -2.08 -13.64
N ASP A 163 19.74 -2.99 -13.04
CA ASP A 163 19.18 -4.09 -12.25
C ASP A 163 18.41 -3.51 -11.05
N HIS A 164 17.24 -4.08 -10.76
CA HIS A 164 16.42 -3.67 -9.62
C HIS A 164 15.89 -4.90 -8.90
N PRO A 165 16.52 -5.29 -7.78
CA PRO A 165 16.22 -6.55 -7.09
C PRO A 165 14.74 -6.77 -6.76
N VAL A 166 14.03 -5.76 -6.24
CA VAL A 166 12.57 -5.84 -6.00
C VAL A 166 11.79 -6.05 -7.30
N ALA A 167 12.18 -5.40 -8.41
CA ALA A 167 11.44 -5.49 -9.66
C ALA A 167 11.54 -6.90 -10.23
N GLN A 168 12.73 -7.48 -10.15
CA GLN A 168 13.06 -8.82 -10.61
C GLN A 168 12.37 -9.87 -9.74
N ALA A 169 12.49 -9.76 -8.41
CA ALA A 169 11.87 -10.70 -7.47
C ALA A 169 10.33 -10.69 -7.60
N GLN A 170 9.72 -9.50 -7.61
CA GLN A 170 8.28 -9.33 -7.71
C GLN A 170 7.74 -9.83 -9.06
N TYR A 171 8.42 -9.51 -10.17
CA TYR A 171 8.01 -10.04 -11.46
C TYR A 171 8.14 -11.56 -11.52
N GLY A 172 9.22 -12.12 -10.95
CA GLY A 172 9.39 -13.56 -10.80
C GLY A 172 8.23 -14.21 -10.04
N LEU A 173 7.79 -13.62 -8.92
CA LEU A 173 6.65 -14.10 -8.15
C LEU A 173 5.33 -14.04 -8.95
N HIS A 174 5.08 -12.95 -9.69
CA HIS A 174 3.89 -12.85 -10.55
C HIS A 174 3.91 -13.87 -11.69
N LEU A 175 5.08 -14.16 -12.25
CA LEU A 175 5.26 -15.21 -13.26
C LEU A 175 5.00 -16.60 -12.67
N MET A 176 5.43 -16.86 -11.44
CA MET A 176 5.10 -18.11 -10.74
C MET A 176 3.58 -18.28 -10.58
N GLU A 177 2.88 -17.21 -10.23
CA GLU A 177 1.42 -17.24 -10.10
C GLU A 177 0.71 -17.37 -11.45
N ALA A 178 1.18 -16.68 -12.49
CA ALA A 178 0.67 -16.87 -13.84
C ALA A 178 0.89 -18.31 -14.33
N HIS A 179 2.02 -18.93 -14.01
CA HIS A 179 2.26 -20.34 -14.29
C HIS A 179 1.30 -21.26 -13.51
N ARG A 180 1.04 -20.97 -12.21
CA ARG A 180 0.08 -21.74 -11.41
C ARG A 180 -1.34 -21.67 -12.00
N ILE A 181 -1.76 -20.48 -12.44
CA ILE A 181 -3.10 -20.24 -12.99
C ILE A 181 -3.27 -20.89 -14.38
N THR A 182 -2.26 -20.76 -15.25
CA THR A 182 -2.39 -21.13 -16.68
C THR A 182 -1.77 -22.46 -17.05
N GLY A 183 -0.86 -23.00 -16.23
CA GLY A 183 -0.01 -24.14 -16.56
C GLY A 183 1.07 -23.85 -17.62
N ASN A 184 1.14 -22.63 -18.18
CA ASN A 184 2.08 -22.32 -19.27
C ASN A 184 3.53 -22.24 -18.78
N GLN A 185 4.38 -23.12 -19.31
CA GLN A 185 5.78 -23.28 -18.90
C GLN A 185 6.64 -22.02 -19.16
N ALA A 186 6.30 -21.21 -20.17
CA ALA A 186 7.05 -19.99 -20.49
C ALA A 186 7.08 -19.00 -19.32
N TYR A 187 6.05 -18.96 -18.48
CA TYR A 187 6.04 -18.15 -17.27
C TYR A 187 7.07 -18.64 -16.26
N LEU A 188 7.13 -19.95 -16.00
CA LEU A 188 8.10 -20.54 -15.06
C LEU A 188 9.54 -20.36 -15.55
N ASP A 189 9.78 -20.50 -16.85
CA ASP A 189 11.11 -20.28 -17.41
C ASP A 189 11.57 -18.83 -17.27
N ARG A 190 10.65 -17.86 -17.45
CA ARG A 190 10.95 -16.45 -17.18
C ARG A 190 11.14 -16.15 -15.70
N ALA A 191 10.39 -16.80 -14.81
CA ALA A 191 10.57 -16.67 -13.37
C ALA A 191 11.98 -17.12 -12.95
N ARG A 192 12.46 -18.24 -13.52
CA ARG A 192 13.84 -18.73 -13.35
C ARG A 192 14.87 -17.69 -13.82
N LEU A 193 14.63 -16.98 -14.94
CA LEU A 193 15.54 -15.93 -15.41
C LEU A 193 15.63 -14.75 -14.42
N GLN A 194 14.50 -14.30 -13.86
CA GLN A 194 14.52 -13.25 -12.84
C GLN A 194 15.31 -13.70 -11.59
N ALA A 195 15.04 -14.92 -11.11
CA ALA A 195 15.72 -15.49 -9.97
C ALA A 195 17.21 -15.67 -10.23
N GLN A 196 17.60 -16.17 -11.41
CA GLN A 196 19.00 -16.35 -11.78
C GLN A 196 19.74 -15.02 -11.82
N ARG A 197 19.12 -13.93 -12.31
CA ARG A 197 19.75 -12.59 -12.26
C ARG A 197 20.10 -12.18 -10.82
N LEU A 198 19.18 -12.39 -9.88
CA LEU A 198 19.43 -12.09 -8.46
C LEU A 198 20.60 -12.91 -7.92
N VAL A 199 20.66 -14.21 -8.26
CA VAL A 199 21.80 -15.07 -7.91
C VAL A 199 23.10 -14.52 -8.50
N ASP A 200 23.14 -14.18 -9.79
CA ASP A 200 24.35 -13.75 -10.49
C ASP A 200 24.90 -12.41 -9.98
N ARG A 201 24.02 -11.52 -9.50
CA ARG A 201 24.39 -10.18 -9.02
C ARG A 201 24.67 -10.08 -7.53
N ARG A 202 24.41 -11.14 -6.77
CA ARG A 202 24.53 -11.15 -5.31
C ARG A 202 25.90 -10.66 -4.83
N ARG A 203 25.91 -10.08 -3.63
CA ARG A 203 27.11 -9.82 -2.83
C ARG A 203 27.08 -10.68 -1.58
N LEU A 204 28.26 -11.11 -1.14
CA LEU A 204 28.39 -11.97 0.03
C LEU A 204 28.86 -11.18 1.24
N ARG A 205 28.26 -11.46 2.40
CA ARG A 205 28.79 -11.09 3.71
C ARG A 205 28.63 -12.28 4.64
N SER A 206 29.75 -12.81 5.13
CA SER A 206 29.74 -14.00 6.01
C SER A 206 28.91 -15.17 5.47
N GLY A 207 29.01 -15.43 4.15
CA GLY A 207 28.23 -16.47 3.45
C GLY A 207 26.79 -16.07 3.09
N ALA A 208 26.20 -15.05 3.73
CA ALA A 208 24.87 -14.55 3.40
C ALA A 208 24.85 -13.78 2.08
N TRP A 209 23.75 -13.89 1.35
CA TRP A 209 23.55 -13.23 0.06
C TRP A 209 22.77 -11.93 0.23
N PHE A 210 23.28 -10.85 -0.38
CA PHE A 210 22.62 -9.56 -0.48
C PHE A 210 22.44 -9.16 -1.94
N TYR A 211 21.31 -8.55 -2.29
CA TYR A 211 21.02 -8.12 -3.67
C TYR A 211 21.29 -6.61 -3.84
N PRO A 212 22.36 -6.22 -4.54
CA PRO A 212 22.77 -4.82 -4.63
C PRO A 212 21.91 -4.04 -5.63
N TYR A 213 21.61 -2.80 -5.27
CA TYR A 213 21.09 -1.79 -6.18
C TYR A 213 22.27 -1.02 -6.79
N PRO A 214 22.50 -1.08 -8.12
CA PRO A 214 23.70 -0.54 -8.77
C PRO A 214 23.58 0.95 -9.16
N PHE A 215 22.74 1.72 -8.47
CA PHE A 215 22.50 3.13 -8.74
C PHE A 215 22.33 3.92 -7.44
N ASP A 216 22.66 5.21 -7.50
CA ASP A 216 22.49 6.11 -6.36
C ASP A 216 21.01 6.42 -6.13
N HIS A 217 20.60 6.45 -4.87
CA HIS A 217 19.22 6.72 -4.50
C HIS A 217 19.12 7.87 -3.50
N ARG A 218 18.26 8.85 -3.78
CA ARG A 218 17.91 9.95 -2.86
C ARG A 218 16.59 9.61 -2.19
N LEU A 219 16.65 9.24 -0.92
CA LEU A 219 15.48 8.75 -0.20
C LEU A 219 14.41 9.84 -0.09
N HIS A 220 13.20 9.53 -0.58
CA HIS A 220 12.05 10.44 -0.69
C HIS A 220 12.34 11.78 -1.39
N GLY A 221 13.36 11.82 -2.27
CA GLY A 221 13.82 13.07 -2.89
C GLY A 221 14.50 14.06 -1.94
N GLY A 222 14.83 13.63 -0.72
CA GLY A 222 15.52 14.43 0.27
C GLY A 222 17.04 14.46 0.09
N SER A 223 17.72 14.98 1.12
CA SER A 223 19.18 15.05 1.19
C SER A 223 19.85 13.72 1.55
N ASP A 224 19.08 12.70 1.95
CA ASP A 224 19.62 11.41 2.37
C ASP A 224 19.99 10.55 1.15
N LEU A 225 21.29 10.56 0.82
CA LEU A 225 21.85 9.91 -0.36
C LEU A 225 22.41 8.52 -0.03
N TYR A 226 21.94 7.52 -0.77
CA TYR A 226 22.33 6.13 -0.70
C TYR A 226 23.18 5.84 -1.95
N PRO A 227 24.51 6.01 -1.88
CA PRO A 227 25.38 5.72 -3.00
C PRO A 227 25.37 4.22 -3.33
N ALA A 228 25.52 3.90 -4.62
CA ALA A 228 25.62 2.53 -5.07
C ALA A 228 26.90 1.82 -4.56
N PRO A 229 26.86 0.50 -4.28
CA PRO A 229 25.65 -0.27 -4.13
C PRO A 229 25.00 -0.06 -2.76
N TRP A 230 23.67 0.02 -2.73
CA TRP A 230 22.88 -0.08 -1.50
C TRP A 230 22.00 -1.34 -1.55
N TYR A 231 21.35 -1.69 -0.44
CA TYR A 231 20.61 -2.95 -0.27
C TYR A 231 19.25 -2.68 0.36
N SER A 232 18.32 -3.64 0.29
CA SER A 232 16.98 -3.50 0.84
C SER A 232 16.46 -4.81 1.42
N MET A 233 15.89 -4.80 2.62
CA MET A 233 15.26 -6.00 3.18
C MET A 233 13.95 -6.35 2.47
N MET A 234 13.30 -5.41 1.78
CA MET A 234 12.18 -5.73 0.88
C MET A 234 12.65 -6.60 -0.28
N ALA A 235 13.79 -6.26 -0.89
CA ALA A 235 14.42 -7.10 -1.91
C ALA A 235 14.79 -8.48 -1.37
N GLN A 236 15.41 -8.54 -0.19
CA GLN A 236 15.77 -9.81 0.46
C GLN A 236 14.54 -10.71 0.65
N GLY A 237 13.43 -10.15 1.15
CA GLY A 237 12.22 -10.94 1.42
C GLY A 237 11.52 -11.42 0.16
N GLN A 238 11.35 -10.55 -0.84
CA GLN A 238 10.74 -10.96 -2.10
C GLN A 238 11.61 -11.99 -2.85
N ALA A 239 12.94 -11.85 -2.81
CA ALA A 239 13.85 -12.83 -3.38
C ALA A 239 13.78 -14.17 -2.63
N LEU A 240 13.75 -14.13 -1.29
CA LEU A 240 13.60 -15.32 -0.44
C LEU A 240 12.30 -16.08 -0.75
N SER A 241 11.18 -15.36 -0.90
CA SER A 241 9.90 -15.91 -1.37
C SER A 241 10.03 -16.54 -2.76
N LEU A 242 10.66 -15.85 -3.71
CA LEU A 242 10.84 -16.37 -5.08
C LEU A 242 11.64 -17.67 -5.09
N PHE A 243 12.79 -17.72 -4.41
CA PHE A 243 13.62 -18.92 -4.35
C PHE A 243 12.92 -20.09 -3.65
N THR A 244 12.21 -19.81 -2.55
CA THR A 244 11.42 -20.82 -1.83
C THR A 244 10.37 -21.45 -2.74
N ARG A 245 9.58 -20.62 -3.43
CA ARG A 245 8.52 -21.09 -4.33
C ARG A 245 9.06 -21.79 -5.57
N LEU A 246 10.18 -21.32 -6.13
CA LEU A 246 10.87 -22.01 -7.23
C LEU A 246 11.34 -23.40 -6.79
N TYR A 247 11.93 -23.54 -5.60
CA TYR A 247 12.32 -24.85 -5.08
C TYR A 247 11.11 -25.76 -4.91
N GLN A 248 10.03 -25.29 -4.29
CA GLN A 248 8.79 -26.07 -4.12
C GLN A 248 8.21 -26.53 -5.47
N ARG A 249 8.27 -25.68 -6.50
CA ARG A 249 7.72 -26.00 -7.83
C ARG A 249 8.60 -26.93 -8.65
N THR A 250 9.92 -26.81 -8.53
CA THR A 250 10.87 -27.43 -9.47
C THR A 250 11.69 -28.57 -8.86
N GLY A 251 11.81 -28.62 -7.53
CA GLY A 251 12.72 -29.52 -6.82
C GLY A 251 14.21 -29.19 -7.00
N GLU A 252 14.57 -28.13 -7.74
CA GLU A 252 15.96 -27.82 -8.04
C GLU A 252 16.69 -27.25 -6.81
N THR A 253 17.63 -28.02 -6.26
CA THR A 253 18.33 -27.70 -4.99
C THR A 253 19.09 -26.37 -5.01
N ARG A 254 19.47 -25.85 -6.19
CA ARG A 254 20.07 -24.52 -6.32
C ARG A 254 19.17 -23.41 -5.76
N TRP A 255 17.86 -23.53 -5.90
CA TRP A 255 16.91 -22.55 -5.37
C TRP A 255 16.78 -22.66 -3.85
N LYS A 256 16.87 -23.87 -3.30
CA LYS A 256 16.97 -24.07 -1.85
C LYS A 256 18.26 -23.45 -1.29
N GLY A 257 19.40 -23.69 -1.95
CA GLY A 257 20.67 -23.09 -1.55
C GLY A 257 20.66 -21.56 -1.62
N ALA A 258 20.01 -20.99 -2.65
CA ALA A 258 19.78 -19.55 -2.72
C ALA A 258 18.92 -19.06 -1.55
N ALA A 259 17.79 -19.70 -1.27
CA ALA A 259 16.91 -19.35 -0.16
C ALA A 259 17.63 -19.41 1.21
N ASP A 260 18.43 -20.46 1.45
CA ASP A 260 19.20 -20.61 2.69
C ASP A 260 20.23 -19.48 2.86
N ALA A 261 20.94 -19.14 1.78
CA ALA A 261 21.93 -18.08 1.79
C ALA A 261 21.30 -16.67 1.88
N THR A 262 20.09 -16.46 1.33
CA THR A 262 19.31 -15.24 1.54
C THR A 262 18.84 -15.14 2.98
N PHE A 263 18.28 -16.22 3.55
CA PHE A 263 17.81 -16.22 4.94
C PHE A 263 18.95 -15.90 5.93
N ALA A 264 20.17 -16.38 5.67
CA ALA A 264 21.34 -16.04 6.47
C ALA A 264 21.58 -14.52 6.60
N SER A 265 21.10 -13.68 5.66
CA SER A 265 21.24 -12.22 5.77
C SER A 265 20.42 -11.63 6.92
N TYR A 266 19.34 -12.30 7.33
CA TYR A 266 18.50 -11.90 8.45
C TYR A 266 19.16 -12.16 9.80
N LEU A 267 20.22 -12.96 9.86
CA LEU A 267 20.92 -13.31 11.11
C LEU A 267 22.16 -12.44 11.36
N LEU A 268 22.41 -11.44 10.52
CA LEU A 268 23.59 -10.60 10.62
C LEU A 268 23.29 -9.26 11.29
N PRO A 269 24.08 -8.85 12.30
CA PRO A 269 23.95 -7.54 12.92
C PRO A 269 24.37 -6.43 11.93
N PRO A 270 23.91 -5.20 12.13
CA PRO A 270 24.25 -4.08 11.26
C PRO A 270 25.72 -3.69 11.38
N VAL A 271 26.37 -3.43 10.25
CA VAL A 271 27.76 -2.92 10.19
C VAL A 271 27.81 -1.84 9.11
N ALA A 272 28.16 -0.63 9.50
CA ALA A 272 28.32 0.48 8.56
C ALA A 272 29.40 0.15 7.51
N GLY A 273 29.14 0.50 6.24
CA GLY A 273 30.03 0.21 5.12
C GLY A 273 29.97 -1.24 4.60
N GLN A 274 29.19 -2.11 5.23
CA GLN A 274 28.95 -3.49 4.79
C GLN A 274 27.46 -3.69 4.45
N PRO A 275 27.10 -4.72 3.66
CA PRO A 275 25.69 -5.06 3.47
C PRO A 275 25.01 -5.40 4.80
N TRP A 276 23.89 -4.74 5.11
CA TRP A 276 23.08 -5.01 6.30
C TRP A 276 21.62 -4.63 6.03
N GLY A 277 20.72 -5.01 6.93
CA GLY A 277 19.31 -4.64 6.83
C GLY A 277 18.47 -4.96 8.06
N VAL A 278 18.98 -5.76 9.01
CA VAL A 278 18.36 -5.92 10.31
C VAL A 278 18.83 -4.82 11.25
N TYR A 279 17.87 -4.11 11.85
CA TYR A 279 18.10 -3.05 12.81
C TYR A 279 17.25 -3.27 14.05
N VAL A 280 17.85 -3.31 15.24
CA VAL A 280 17.08 -3.27 16.48
C VAL A 280 17.19 -1.89 17.10
N VAL A 281 16.05 -1.23 17.30
CA VAL A 281 15.97 0.09 17.95
C VAL A 281 14.78 0.09 18.91
N ASP A 282 14.97 0.61 20.11
CA ASP A 282 13.98 0.58 21.21
C ASP A 282 13.45 -0.83 21.52
N GLY A 283 14.30 -1.84 21.34
CA GLY A 283 13.96 -3.25 21.49
C GLY A 283 13.04 -3.80 20.39
N LEU A 284 12.80 -3.06 19.30
CA LEU A 284 11.97 -3.50 18.17
C LEU A 284 12.84 -3.89 16.99
N LEU A 285 12.51 -5.02 16.37
CA LEU A 285 13.19 -5.58 15.20
C LEU A 285 12.66 -4.93 13.92
N TRP A 286 13.49 -4.16 13.24
CA TRP A 286 13.22 -3.61 11.91
C TRP A 286 14.00 -4.37 10.84
N LEU A 287 13.25 -4.82 9.84
CA LEU A 287 13.74 -5.23 8.54
C LEU A 287 13.75 -3.98 7.64
N GLU A 288 14.88 -3.29 7.55
CA GLU A 288 15.00 -1.98 6.90
C GLU A 288 14.86 -2.09 5.37
N GLU A 289 13.88 -1.39 4.79
CA GLU A 289 13.80 -1.24 3.33
C GLU A 289 14.96 -0.40 2.80
N TYR A 290 15.37 0.63 3.57
CA TYR A 290 16.47 1.53 3.24
C TYR A 290 17.50 1.58 4.38
N PRO A 291 18.32 0.53 4.55
CA PRO A 291 19.48 0.54 5.45
C PRO A 291 20.57 1.46 4.87
N HIS A 292 20.97 2.48 5.64
CA HIS A 292 21.96 3.44 5.16
C HIS A 292 23.32 2.76 4.92
N PRO A 293 23.94 2.93 3.74
CA PRO A 293 25.12 2.14 3.37
C PRO A 293 26.37 2.50 4.19
N LYS A 294 26.45 3.75 4.70
CA LYS A 294 27.63 4.26 5.42
C LYS A 294 27.41 4.44 6.93
N ALA A 295 26.24 4.13 7.46
CA ALA A 295 25.90 4.37 8.87
C ALA A 295 24.86 3.36 9.34
N VAL A 296 24.88 2.98 10.63
CA VAL A 296 23.87 2.09 11.21
C VAL A 296 22.62 2.89 11.57
N ARG A 297 21.84 3.23 10.54
CA ARG A 297 20.52 3.86 10.63
C ARG A 297 19.68 3.47 9.43
N GLY A 298 18.37 3.47 9.59
CA GLY A 298 17.42 3.29 8.50
C GLY A 298 16.20 4.18 8.68
N ASP A 299 15.28 4.15 7.73
CA ASP A 299 14.10 4.99 7.73
C ASP A 299 12.88 4.36 8.40
N ARG A 300 12.96 3.04 8.70
CA ARG A 300 11.89 2.24 9.27
C ARG A 300 10.63 2.33 8.40
N THR A 301 10.82 2.19 7.09
CA THR A 301 9.73 2.13 6.12
C THR A 301 8.83 0.92 6.38
N TYR A 302 7.52 1.19 6.43
CA TYR A 302 6.55 0.26 6.98
C TYR A 302 6.19 -0.88 6.01
N ASN A 303 6.00 -0.56 4.72
CA ASN A 303 5.60 -1.55 3.73
C ASN A 303 6.73 -2.54 3.41
N GLY A 304 7.98 -2.07 3.20
CA GLY A 304 9.11 -2.96 2.94
C GLY A 304 9.48 -3.84 4.12
N HIS A 305 9.29 -3.37 5.35
CA HIS A 305 9.38 -4.21 6.54
C HIS A 305 8.44 -5.43 6.46
N MET A 306 7.16 -5.20 6.14
CA MET A 306 6.17 -6.27 6.04
C MET A 306 6.41 -7.18 4.83
N PHE A 307 6.79 -6.64 3.68
CA PHE A 307 7.19 -7.47 2.52
C PHE A 307 8.42 -8.31 2.83
N SER A 308 9.38 -7.79 3.60
CA SER A 308 10.52 -8.56 4.07
C SER A 308 10.10 -9.74 4.94
N ALA A 309 9.12 -9.53 5.82
CA ALA A 309 8.57 -10.57 6.69
C ALA A 309 7.85 -11.69 5.90
N TYR A 310 7.29 -11.42 4.71
CA TYR A 310 6.71 -12.47 3.87
C TYR A 310 7.75 -13.46 3.34
N GLY A 311 8.99 -13.01 3.14
CA GLY A 311 10.10 -13.91 2.83
C GLY A 311 10.42 -14.86 3.98
N LEU A 312 10.46 -14.35 5.22
CA LEU A 312 10.64 -15.16 6.43
C LEU A 312 9.50 -16.18 6.59
N TYR A 313 8.28 -15.77 6.28
CA TYR A 313 7.10 -16.63 6.28
C TYR A 313 7.23 -17.78 5.29
N ASP A 314 7.47 -17.50 4.00
CA ASP A 314 7.61 -18.51 2.96
C ASP A 314 8.75 -19.50 3.30
N TYR A 315 9.89 -18.98 3.78
CA TYR A 315 11.02 -19.79 4.20
C TYR A 315 10.71 -20.68 5.41
N TRP A 316 9.98 -20.16 6.40
CA TRP A 316 9.51 -20.97 7.54
C TRP A 316 8.52 -22.05 7.10
N VAL A 317 7.58 -21.74 6.20
CA VAL A 317 6.65 -22.75 5.65
C VAL A 317 7.44 -23.90 5.00
N LEU A 318 8.46 -23.57 4.22
CA LEU A 318 9.30 -24.55 3.54
C LEU A 318 10.16 -25.40 4.50
N THR A 319 10.77 -24.77 5.50
CA THR A 319 11.88 -25.39 6.26
C THR A 319 11.54 -25.72 7.71
N ARG A 320 10.50 -25.10 8.26
CA ARG A 320 10.19 -25.05 9.70
C ARG A 320 11.35 -24.54 10.57
N ASN A 321 12.26 -23.76 9.99
CA ASN A 321 13.40 -23.21 10.72
C ASN A 321 12.92 -22.32 11.89
N ALA A 322 13.40 -22.62 13.10
CA ALA A 322 12.96 -21.93 14.32
C ALA A 322 13.39 -20.45 14.35
N ASP A 323 14.57 -20.12 13.84
CA ASP A 323 15.05 -18.74 13.77
C ASP A 323 14.23 -17.92 12.78
N ALA A 324 13.81 -18.50 11.66
CA ALA A 324 12.91 -17.85 10.72
C ALA A 324 11.56 -17.52 11.36
N LYS A 325 11.01 -18.45 12.15
CA LYS A 325 9.80 -18.20 12.94
C LYS A 325 10.01 -17.06 13.95
N LEU A 326 11.13 -17.08 14.68
CA LEU A 326 11.45 -16.08 15.70
C LEU A 326 11.62 -14.68 15.10
N MET A 327 12.35 -14.57 13.99
CA MET A 327 12.51 -13.31 13.25
C MET A 327 11.18 -12.80 12.70
N LEU A 328 10.32 -13.70 12.18
CA LEU A 328 8.98 -13.35 11.72
C LEU A 328 8.12 -12.82 12.87
N GLN A 329 8.10 -13.50 14.02
CA GLN A 329 7.39 -13.06 15.22
C GLN A 329 7.89 -11.69 15.72
N GLY A 330 9.20 -11.44 15.70
CA GLY A 330 9.79 -10.14 16.03
C GLY A 330 9.38 -9.02 15.09
N ALA A 331 9.37 -9.29 13.79
CA ALA A 331 8.89 -8.35 12.78
C ALA A 331 7.40 -8.05 12.98
N ILE A 332 6.59 -9.10 13.21
CA ILE A 332 5.15 -8.96 13.47
C ILE A 332 4.87 -8.09 14.70
N THR A 333 5.61 -8.34 15.78
CA THR A 333 5.52 -7.56 17.02
C THR A 333 5.84 -6.09 16.77
N THR A 334 6.88 -5.83 15.97
CA THR A 334 7.35 -4.47 15.70
C THR A 334 6.30 -3.65 14.97
N TYR A 335 5.78 -4.15 13.85
CA TYR A 335 4.80 -3.37 13.10
C TYR A 335 3.48 -3.22 13.90
N ARG A 336 3.08 -4.25 14.67
CA ARG A 336 1.86 -4.25 15.49
C ARG A 336 1.96 -3.23 16.61
N ASP A 337 3.14 -3.01 17.18
CA ASP A 337 3.35 -2.11 18.32
C ASP A 337 3.57 -0.65 17.91
N VAL A 338 4.09 -0.40 16.71
CA VAL A 338 4.37 0.96 16.23
C VAL A 338 3.21 1.59 15.44
N TRP A 339 2.09 0.88 15.30
CA TRP A 339 0.94 1.32 14.50
C TRP A 339 0.49 2.75 14.80
N GLU A 340 0.46 3.18 16.08
CA GLU A 340 0.06 4.54 16.47
C GLU A 340 1.01 5.60 15.93
N LYS A 341 2.31 5.28 15.80
CA LYS A 341 3.31 6.18 15.24
C LYS A 341 3.19 6.30 13.72
N ILE A 342 2.63 5.29 13.06
CA ILE A 342 2.41 5.27 11.60
C ILE A 342 1.04 5.89 11.24
N ARG A 343 0.02 5.70 12.08
CA ARG A 343 -1.34 6.17 11.84
C ARG A 343 -1.41 7.69 11.78
N VAL A 344 -2.19 8.21 10.86
CA VAL A 344 -2.65 9.61 10.87
C VAL A 344 -4.17 9.58 10.86
N ARG A 345 -4.79 9.92 11.99
CA ARG A 345 -6.26 9.84 12.12
C ARG A 345 -6.93 10.69 11.04
N HIS A 346 -7.94 10.11 10.39
CA HIS A 346 -8.68 10.74 9.30
C HIS A 346 -7.86 11.14 8.07
N TRP A 347 -6.66 10.60 7.90
CA TRP A 347 -5.83 10.83 6.72
C TRP A 347 -5.00 9.59 6.36
N ARG A 348 -4.20 9.67 5.31
CA ARG A 348 -3.29 8.58 4.94
C ARG A 348 -2.19 8.42 5.98
N SER A 349 -1.82 7.17 6.23
CA SER A 349 -0.72 6.79 7.12
C SER A 349 0.62 7.37 6.67
N ARG A 350 1.60 7.40 7.57
CA ARG A 350 3.00 7.67 7.24
C ARG A 350 3.62 6.50 6.47
N TYR A 351 4.53 6.80 5.56
CA TYR A 351 5.30 5.82 4.79
C TYR A 351 6.40 5.17 5.65
N CYS A 352 7.13 6.00 6.40
CA CYS A 352 8.25 5.62 7.25
C CYS A 352 8.24 6.42 8.55
N LEU A 353 8.92 5.93 9.58
CA LEU A 353 8.98 6.63 10.88
C LEU A 353 10.01 7.75 10.92
N THR A 354 11.14 7.61 10.22
CA THR A 354 12.23 8.58 10.31
C THR A 354 11.85 9.93 9.69
N HIS A 355 11.21 9.92 8.51
CA HIS A 355 10.85 11.14 7.80
C HIS A 355 9.38 11.54 7.97
N GLY A 356 8.50 10.60 8.33
CA GLY A 356 7.08 10.87 8.54
C GLY A 356 6.31 11.30 7.28
N ILE A 357 6.82 10.96 6.09
CA ILE A 357 6.22 11.30 4.79
C ILE A 357 4.86 10.62 4.61
N ASP A 358 3.93 11.28 3.91
CA ASP A 358 2.61 10.72 3.56
C ASP A 358 2.77 9.47 2.67
N ALA A 359 2.08 8.38 3.02
CA ALA A 359 2.19 7.12 2.29
C ALA A 359 1.58 7.15 0.88
N GLY A 360 0.74 8.13 0.55
CA GLY A 360 0.03 8.17 -0.72
C GLY A 360 -0.73 6.87 -0.96
N GLN A 361 -0.49 6.24 -2.11
CA GLN A 361 -1.14 4.98 -2.48
C GLN A 361 -0.78 3.82 -1.53
N TYR A 362 0.40 3.86 -0.89
CA TYR A 362 0.84 2.85 0.08
C TYR A 362 -0.02 2.76 1.33
N HIS A 363 -0.87 3.76 1.59
CA HIS A 363 -1.86 3.62 2.65
C HIS A 363 -2.75 2.38 2.45
N SER A 364 -3.15 2.11 1.20
CA SER A 364 -3.90 0.90 0.86
C SER A 364 -3.03 -0.36 0.99
N THR A 365 -1.76 -0.28 0.60
CA THR A 365 -0.79 -1.37 0.81
C THR A 365 -0.68 -1.74 2.28
N HIS A 366 -0.51 -0.77 3.20
CA HIS A 366 -0.47 -1.04 4.64
C HIS A 366 -1.74 -1.75 5.13
N MET A 367 -2.90 -1.31 4.67
CA MET A 367 -4.19 -1.94 4.99
C MET A 367 -4.22 -3.40 4.56
N PHE A 368 -3.84 -3.72 3.31
CA PHE A 368 -3.84 -5.10 2.82
C PHE A 368 -2.76 -5.96 3.49
N GLN A 369 -1.62 -5.38 3.85
CA GLN A 369 -0.58 -6.10 4.57
C GLN A 369 -1.04 -6.48 5.99
N PHE A 370 -1.82 -5.64 6.68
CA PHE A 370 -2.44 -6.03 7.95
C PHE A 370 -3.37 -7.24 7.79
N LEU A 371 -4.15 -7.29 6.72
CA LEU A 371 -5.04 -8.42 6.45
C LEU A 371 -4.24 -9.70 6.15
N GLN A 372 -3.14 -9.59 5.41
CA GLN A 372 -2.25 -10.73 5.16
C GLN A 372 -1.64 -11.26 6.46
N GLN A 373 -1.25 -10.36 7.36
CA GLN A 373 -0.70 -10.77 8.64
C GLN A 373 -1.77 -11.32 9.58
N TYR A 374 -3.01 -10.80 9.54
CA TYR A 374 -4.15 -11.42 10.20
C TYR A 374 -4.34 -12.86 9.71
N ALA A 375 -4.21 -13.12 8.41
CA ALA A 375 -4.25 -14.48 7.91
C ALA A 375 -3.15 -15.36 8.52
N ILE A 376 -1.91 -14.87 8.53
CA ILE A 376 -0.74 -15.60 9.07
C ILE A 376 -0.90 -15.88 10.58
N THR A 377 -1.37 -14.91 11.37
CA THR A 377 -1.33 -14.97 12.85
C THR A 377 -2.66 -15.25 13.53
N GLY A 378 -3.78 -15.10 12.83
CA GLY A 378 -5.12 -15.18 13.41
C GLY A 378 -5.45 -14.06 14.41
N ASP A 379 -4.53 -13.10 14.64
CA ASP A 379 -4.73 -12.02 15.60
C ASP A 379 -5.71 -10.97 15.04
N THR A 380 -6.92 -10.94 15.60
CA THR A 380 -7.98 -10.04 15.13
C THR A 380 -7.63 -8.57 15.26
N PHE A 381 -6.67 -8.20 16.12
CA PHE A 381 -6.17 -6.83 16.23
C PHE A 381 -5.62 -6.31 14.89
N LEU A 382 -5.03 -7.20 14.07
CA LEU A 382 -4.53 -6.85 12.75
C LEU A 382 -5.66 -6.52 11.77
N ALA A 383 -6.77 -7.28 11.81
CA ALA A 383 -7.97 -6.94 11.05
C ALA A 383 -8.62 -5.63 11.53
N GLN A 384 -8.56 -5.34 12.84
CA GLN A 384 -9.00 -4.05 13.40
C GLN A 384 -8.15 -2.89 12.88
N LEU A 385 -6.82 -3.06 12.76
CA LEU A 385 -5.95 -2.03 12.18
C LEU A 385 -6.31 -1.74 10.72
N ALA A 386 -6.62 -2.76 9.91
CA ALA A 386 -7.10 -2.57 8.54
C ALA A 386 -8.41 -1.75 8.50
N ASP A 387 -9.37 -2.05 9.38
CA ASP A 387 -10.61 -1.28 9.50
C ASP A 387 -10.37 0.19 9.89
N LEU A 388 -9.42 0.43 10.80
CA LEU A 388 -9.04 1.78 11.23
C LEU A 388 -8.43 2.57 10.08
N TRP A 389 -7.51 1.96 9.32
CA TRP A 389 -6.89 2.59 8.15
C TRP A 389 -7.93 2.93 7.09
N TYR A 390 -8.80 1.98 6.76
CA TYR A 390 -9.92 2.21 5.84
C TYR A 390 -10.80 3.40 6.26
N THR A 391 -11.07 3.52 7.57
CA THR A 391 -11.88 4.61 8.12
C THR A 391 -11.13 5.95 8.06
N ASP A 392 -9.79 5.93 8.16
CA ASP A 392 -8.97 7.13 8.06
C ASP A 392 -8.94 7.65 6.61
N TYR A 393 -8.72 6.78 5.62
CA TYR A 393 -8.69 7.13 4.20
C TYR A 393 -9.16 5.95 3.31
N PRO A 394 -9.97 6.20 2.26
CA PRO A 394 -10.47 5.13 1.40
C PRO A 394 -9.35 4.43 0.61
N PRO A 395 -9.58 3.18 0.13
CA PRO A 395 -8.66 2.51 -0.76
C PRO A 395 -8.39 3.34 -2.02
N TYR A 396 -7.15 3.29 -2.50
CA TYR A 396 -6.72 3.99 -3.71
C TYR A 396 -7.34 3.36 -4.98
N GLY A 397 -7.58 4.19 -6.00
CA GLY A 397 -7.90 3.70 -7.35
C GLY A 397 -9.34 3.20 -7.53
N VAL A 398 -10.24 3.54 -6.62
CA VAL A 398 -11.64 3.14 -6.68
C VAL A 398 -12.36 3.93 -7.77
N LYS A 399 -12.59 3.28 -8.91
CA LYS A 399 -13.30 3.78 -10.08
C LYS A 399 -14.72 3.24 -10.11
N GLY A 400 -15.63 3.94 -10.79
CA GLY A 400 -16.96 3.39 -11.07
C GLY A 400 -17.95 4.40 -11.60
N THR A 401 -19.23 4.04 -11.59
CA THR A 401 -20.32 4.90 -12.05
C THR A 401 -20.99 5.57 -10.86
N VAL A 402 -20.97 6.91 -10.84
CA VAL A 402 -21.67 7.72 -9.85
C VAL A 402 -23.07 8.02 -10.36
N ARG A 403 -24.09 7.58 -9.61
CA ARG A 403 -25.48 7.96 -9.84
C ARG A 403 -25.77 9.30 -9.19
N PHE A 404 -26.52 10.13 -9.90
CA PHE A 404 -27.04 11.43 -9.47
C PHE A 404 -28.57 11.35 -9.47
N SER A 405 -29.21 11.84 -8.41
CA SER A 405 -30.66 12.06 -8.39
C SER A 405 -31.07 13.19 -9.35
N SER A 406 -32.37 13.41 -9.54
CA SER A 406 -32.83 14.70 -10.05
C SER A 406 -32.50 15.81 -9.05
N GLY A 407 -32.44 17.05 -9.54
CA GLY A 407 -32.13 18.23 -8.75
C GLY A 407 -30.75 18.82 -9.06
N THR A 408 -30.32 19.74 -8.21
CA THR A 408 -29.09 20.51 -8.40
C THR A 408 -27.92 19.90 -7.65
N HIS A 409 -26.79 19.75 -8.33
CA HIS A 409 -25.54 19.24 -7.79
C HIS A 409 -24.44 20.26 -7.96
N THR A 410 -23.70 20.51 -6.89
CA THR A 410 -22.52 21.38 -6.90
C THR A 410 -21.27 20.52 -6.99
N ALA A 411 -20.36 20.92 -7.88
CA ALA A 411 -19.07 20.29 -8.07
C ALA A 411 -17.95 21.30 -7.91
N TYR A 412 -16.77 20.84 -7.48
CA TYR A 412 -15.67 21.69 -7.04
C TYR A 412 -14.36 21.27 -7.69
N LYS A 413 -13.45 22.22 -7.90
CA LYS A 413 -12.02 21.94 -8.08
C LYS A 413 -11.29 22.39 -6.83
N PHE A 414 -10.26 21.65 -6.46
CA PHE A 414 -9.42 21.92 -5.31
C PHE A 414 -7.96 22.08 -5.74
N ASN A 415 -7.21 22.94 -5.07
CA ASN A 415 -5.75 22.90 -5.15
C ASN A 415 -5.18 21.82 -4.20
N SER A 416 -3.85 21.69 -4.16
CA SER A 416 -3.13 20.76 -3.29
C SER A 416 -3.40 20.93 -1.79
N ALA A 417 -3.69 22.16 -1.36
CA ALA A 417 -4.04 22.48 0.03
C ALA A 417 -5.52 22.21 0.35
N GLY A 418 -6.30 21.74 -0.63
CA GLY A 418 -7.74 21.50 -0.50
C GLY A 418 -8.60 22.76 -0.56
N THR A 419 -8.04 23.90 -0.96
CA THR A 419 -8.79 25.14 -1.17
C THR A 419 -9.58 25.04 -2.47
N VAL A 420 -10.85 25.46 -2.44
CA VAL A 420 -11.69 25.52 -3.63
C VAL A 420 -11.13 26.53 -4.62
N THR A 421 -10.80 26.09 -5.83
CA THR A 421 -10.31 26.95 -6.93
C THR A 421 -11.37 27.22 -7.99
N ALA A 422 -12.36 26.34 -8.11
CA ALA A 422 -13.52 26.54 -8.97
C ALA A 422 -14.74 25.84 -8.39
N ARG A 423 -15.93 26.36 -8.71
CA ARG A 423 -17.22 25.73 -8.40
C ARG A 423 -18.11 25.78 -9.64
N THR A 424 -18.91 24.74 -9.84
CA THR A 424 -19.94 24.71 -10.88
C THR A 424 -21.20 24.02 -10.36
N LYS A 425 -22.33 24.23 -11.02
CA LYS A 425 -23.60 23.60 -10.72
C LYS A 425 -24.14 22.89 -11.95
N MET A 426 -24.77 21.75 -11.75
CA MET A 426 -25.52 21.02 -12.76
C MET A 426 -26.90 20.69 -12.19
N THR A 427 -27.96 21.02 -12.92
CA THR A 427 -29.33 20.69 -12.56
C THR A 427 -29.85 19.61 -13.48
N LEU A 428 -30.34 18.52 -12.91
CA LEU A 428 -30.87 17.37 -13.63
C LEU A 428 -32.38 17.30 -13.47
N ALA A 429 -33.13 17.32 -14.57
CA ALA A 429 -34.59 17.13 -14.55
C ALA A 429 -34.99 15.69 -14.13
N ARG A 430 -34.09 14.72 -14.31
CA ARG A 430 -34.25 13.31 -13.94
C ARG A 430 -32.92 12.73 -13.48
N ALA A 431 -32.94 11.62 -12.77
CA ALA A 431 -31.71 10.94 -12.36
C ALA A 431 -30.80 10.62 -13.56
N SER A 432 -29.50 10.70 -13.37
CA SER A 432 -28.47 10.44 -14.38
C SER A 432 -27.23 9.82 -13.75
N ALA A 433 -26.19 9.54 -14.54
CA ALA A 433 -24.94 8.97 -14.05
C ALA A 433 -23.72 9.55 -14.78
N ALA A 434 -22.56 9.52 -14.12
CA ALA A 434 -21.27 9.86 -14.72
C ALA A 434 -20.17 8.95 -14.18
N PRO A 435 -19.13 8.64 -14.97
CA PRO A 435 -17.99 7.88 -14.48
C PRO A 435 -17.13 8.71 -13.51
N SER A 436 -16.59 8.05 -12.50
CA SER A 436 -15.53 8.56 -11.64
C SER A 436 -14.22 7.81 -11.84
N GLY A 437 -13.13 8.56 -11.84
CA GLY A 437 -11.76 8.05 -11.90
C GLY A 437 -11.18 7.71 -10.53
N ASP A 438 -11.78 8.22 -9.45
CA ASP A 438 -11.32 7.99 -8.08
C ASP A 438 -12.42 8.29 -7.04
N ARG A 439 -12.27 7.71 -5.83
CA ARG A 439 -13.08 7.95 -4.62
C ARG A 439 -12.14 8.28 -3.46
N VAL A 440 -12.03 9.56 -3.12
CA VAL A 440 -10.94 10.09 -2.29
C VAL A 440 -11.42 10.98 -1.15
N LYS A 441 -10.53 11.27 -0.18
CA LYS A 441 -10.67 12.44 0.71
C LYS A 441 -9.83 13.58 0.17
N ILE A 442 -10.38 14.79 0.25
CA ILE A 442 -9.70 16.03 -0.10
C ILE A 442 -9.19 16.68 1.19
N MET A 443 -7.95 17.18 1.16
CA MET A 443 -7.30 17.82 2.30
C MET A 443 -8.21 18.94 2.84
N ARG A 444 -8.38 19.02 4.17
CA ARG A 444 -9.23 20.04 4.85
C ARG A 444 -10.71 20.06 4.42
N GLN A 445 -11.19 19.07 3.66
CA GLN A 445 -12.60 18.91 3.31
C GLN A 445 -13.19 17.71 4.06
N THR A 446 -14.49 17.77 4.33
CA THR A 446 -15.20 16.68 5.00
C THR A 446 -15.73 15.66 3.98
N GLY A 447 -15.90 14.42 4.44
CA GLY A 447 -16.49 13.34 3.66
C GLY A 447 -15.62 12.83 2.51
N ILE A 448 -16.24 12.01 1.67
CA ILE A 448 -15.63 11.38 0.50
C ILE A 448 -16.05 12.13 -0.77
N TRP A 449 -15.17 12.18 -1.75
CA TRP A 449 -15.33 12.90 -3.00
C TRP A 449 -15.03 12.00 -4.19
N TYR A 450 -15.83 12.11 -5.25
CA TYR A 450 -15.62 11.41 -6.52
C TYR A 450 -14.98 12.35 -7.54
N ALA A 451 -13.89 11.92 -8.17
CA ALA A 451 -13.27 12.64 -9.29
C ALA A 451 -14.01 12.29 -10.60
N ILE A 452 -14.85 13.20 -11.12
CA ILE A 452 -15.67 12.91 -12.31
C ILE A 452 -14.84 13.04 -13.59
N THR A 453 -14.92 12.04 -14.47
CA THR A 453 -14.05 11.91 -15.66
C THR A 453 -14.74 12.19 -16.98
N ALA A 454 -16.08 12.24 -17.03
CA ALA A 454 -16.82 12.53 -18.26
C ALA A 454 -18.12 13.31 -17.99
N GLY A 455 -18.67 13.90 -19.06
CA GLY A 455 -19.89 14.71 -19.02
C GLY A 455 -19.66 16.13 -18.51
N THR A 456 -20.75 16.83 -18.16
CA THR A 456 -20.75 18.26 -17.78
C THR A 456 -19.85 18.58 -16.58
N LEU A 457 -19.61 17.60 -15.70
CA LEU A 457 -18.78 17.75 -14.50
C LEU A 457 -17.36 17.18 -14.67
N ALA A 458 -16.93 16.85 -15.88
CA ALA A 458 -15.59 16.32 -16.13
C ALA A 458 -14.49 17.24 -15.55
N GLY A 459 -13.57 16.66 -14.79
CA GLY A 459 -12.50 17.37 -14.10
C GLY A 459 -12.91 18.08 -12.81
N TYR A 460 -14.15 17.92 -12.34
CA TYR A 460 -14.62 18.37 -11.03
C TYR A 460 -14.79 17.19 -10.05
N TYR A 461 -14.75 17.51 -8.77
CA TYR A 461 -15.07 16.62 -7.67
C TYR A 461 -16.49 16.87 -7.17
N VAL A 462 -17.20 15.80 -6.85
CA VAL A 462 -18.52 15.84 -6.20
C VAL A 462 -18.49 15.05 -4.91
N GLN A 463 -19.10 15.56 -3.85
CA GLN A 463 -19.13 14.86 -2.56
C GLN A 463 -20.11 13.69 -2.62
N GLU A 464 -19.68 12.53 -2.11
CA GLU A 464 -20.52 11.36 -1.84
C GLU A 464 -21.60 11.74 -0.82
N TYR A 465 -22.85 11.50 -1.18
CA TYR A 465 -24.00 11.80 -0.33
C TYR A 465 -25.19 10.91 -0.74
N SER A 466 -25.22 9.69 -0.22
CA SER A 466 -26.27 8.71 -0.52
C SER A 466 -27.62 9.11 0.12
N PRO A 467 -28.76 9.05 -0.60
CA PRO A 467 -28.96 8.44 -1.92
C PRO A 467 -28.88 9.42 -3.11
N TYR A 468 -28.42 10.65 -2.92
CA TYR A 468 -28.44 11.68 -3.96
C TYR A 468 -27.26 11.57 -4.94
N ARG A 469 -26.07 11.22 -4.42
CA ARG A 469 -24.84 11.03 -5.18
C ARG A 469 -24.03 9.89 -4.59
N TYR A 470 -23.93 8.78 -5.31
CA TYR A 470 -23.20 7.61 -4.84
C TYR A 470 -22.70 6.76 -5.99
N GLN A 471 -21.60 6.05 -5.77
CA GLN A 471 -21.11 5.03 -6.68
C GLN A 471 -22.04 3.81 -6.60
N VAL A 472 -22.57 3.40 -7.75
CA VAL A 472 -23.51 2.29 -7.89
C VAL A 472 -22.80 0.96 -7.67
N GLY A 473 -23.48 0.03 -7.00
CA GLY A 473 -22.98 -1.32 -6.77
C GLY A 473 -22.07 -1.43 -5.55
N ILE A 474 -21.22 -2.47 -5.58
CA ILE A 474 -20.19 -2.72 -4.57
C ILE A 474 -18.92 -1.98 -5.00
N CYS A 475 -18.35 -1.16 -4.12
CA CYS A 475 -17.08 -0.48 -4.34
C CYS A 475 -16.27 -0.36 -3.05
N ALA A 476 -15.00 0.03 -3.20
CA ALA A 476 -14.08 0.26 -2.08
C ALA A 476 -14.08 -0.89 -1.06
N GLY A 477 -14.11 -2.14 -1.52
CA GLY A 477 -14.17 -3.30 -0.64
C GLY A 477 -12.79 -3.82 -0.26
N PHE A 478 -12.75 -4.66 0.77
CA PHE A 478 -11.68 -5.61 1.02
C PHE A 478 -12.18 -6.85 1.75
N GLY A 479 -11.59 -8.01 1.44
CA GLY A 479 -11.81 -9.27 2.15
C GLY A 479 -10.86 -9.41 3.35
N TYR A 480 -11.34 -10.02 4.44
CA TYR A 480 -10.53 -10.23 5.65
C TYR A 480 -9.53 -11.38 5.53
N LYS A 481 -9.52 -12.14 4.43
CA LYS A 481 -8.73 -13.38 4.18
C LYS A 481 -9.06 -14.55 5.10
N LEU A 482 -9.37 -14.30 6.37
CA LEU A 482 -9.96 -15.27 7.30
C LEU A 482 -11.35 -14.81 7.72
N HIS A 483 -12.16 -15.77 8.15
CA HIS A 483 -13.43 -15.48 8.81
C HIS A 483 -13.14 -14.74 10.11
N ARG A 484 -13.70 -13.54 10.21
CA ARG A 484 -13.54 -12.69 11.39
C ARG A 484 -14.76 -12.80 12.28
N PRO A 485 -14.60 -13.13 13.57
CA PRO A 485 -15.72 -13.17 14.50
C PRO A 485 -16.26 -11.78 14.79
N GLY A 486 -17.58 -11.69 14.96
CA GLY A 486 -18.29 -10.51 15.37
C GLY A 486 -19.55 -10.85 16.16
N THR A 487 -20.15 -9.84 16.77
CA THR A 487 -21.41 -9.95 17.50
C THR A 487 -22.42 -8.95 16.97
N ILE A 488 -23.68 -9.37 16.89
CA ILE A 488 -24.77 -8.51 16.42
C ILE A 488 -25.01 -7.40 17.46
N ALA A 489 -25.13 -6.16 16.99
CA ALA A 489 -25.24 -4.96 17.81
C ALA A 489 -26.65 -4.35 17.82
N VAL A 490 -27.52 -4.82 16.94
CA VAL A 490 -28.89 -4.34 16.75
C VAL A 490 -29.79 -5.54 16.50
N ASP A 491 -30.98 -5.57 17.08
CA ASP A 491 -31.95 -6.65 16.86
C ASP A 491 -32.49 -6.67 15.42
N ALA A 492 -32.66 -7.88 14.87
CA ALA A 492 -33.21 -8.15 13.56
C ALA A 492 -32.69 -7.23 12.43
N PRO A 493 -31.35 -7.06 12.28
CA PRO A 493 -30.80 -6.15 11.30
C PRO A 493 -31.19 -6.60 9.89
N ALA A 494 -31.41 -5.66 8.98
CA ALA A 494 -31.67 -5.98 7.59
C ALA A 494 -30.40 -6.57 6.93
N ALA A 495 -30.57 -7.71 6.25
CA ALA A 495 -29.54 -8.34 5.43
C ALA A 495 -29.78 -8.09 3.95
N TYR A 496 -28.78 -7.50 3.29
CA TYR A 496 -28.86 -7.00 1.93
C TYR A 496 -28.17 -7.93 0.93
N SER A 497 -28.76 -8.06 -0.25
CA SER A 497 -28.09 -8.52 -1.47
C SER A 497 -28.09 -7.38 -2.48
N ILE A 498 -27.08 -7.31 -3.33
CA ILE A 498 -26.97 -6.30 -4.38
C ILE A 498 -26.56 -6.98 -5.69
N ASP A 499 -27.16 -6.58 -6.80
CA ASP A 499 -26.79 -7.06 -8.12
C ASP A 499 -25.81 -6.11 -8.84
N ALA A 500 -25.38 -6.50 -10.05
CA ALA A 500 -24.43 -5.72 -10.86
C ALA A 500 -25.00 -4.35 -11.29
N ALA A 501 -26.32 -4.19 -11.33
CA ALA A 501 -26.98 -2.91 -11.62
C ALA A 501 -27.12 -2.02 -10.36
N GLY A 502 -26.68 -2.52 -9.21
CA GLY A 502 -26.78 -1.84 -7.91
C GLY A 502 -28.18 -1.90 -7.31
N LEU A 503 -29.07 -2.77 -7.79
CA LEU A 503 -30.37 -2.97 -7.16
C LEU A 503 -30.18 -3.74 -5.84
N MET A 504 -30.57 -3.11 -4.74
CA MET A 504 -30.52 -3.73 -3.42
C MET A 504 -31.85 -4.40 -3.08
N LYS A 505 -31.78 -5.61 -2.54
CA LYS A 505 -32.89 -6.30 -1.89
C LYS A 505 -32.51 -6.55 -0.43
N SER A 506 -33.45 -6.41 0.49
CA SER A 506 -33.23 -6.68 1.91
C SER A 506 -34.22 -7.72 2.44
N VAL A 507 -33.80 -8.44 3.47
CA VAL A 507 -34.68 -9.27 4.31
C VAL A 507 -34.38 -8.94 5.78
N PRO A 508 -35.39 -8.87 6.67
CA PRO A 508 -35.12 -8.83 8.10
C PRO A 508 -34.47 -10.16 8.52
N THR A 509 -33.44 -10.09 9.35
CA THR A 509 -32.82 -11.29 9.91
C THR A 509 -33.51 -11.72 11.20
N THR A 510 -33.30 -12.97 11.60
CA THR A 510 -33.71 -13.50 12.91
C THR A 510 -32.68 -13.25 14.01
N TYR A 511 -31.56 -12.58 13.69
CA TYR A 511 -30.50 -12.33 14.65
C TYR A 511 -30.96 -11.39 15.78
N ARG A 512 -30.43 -11.63 16.97
CA ARG A 512 -30.58 -10.80 18.16
C ARG A 512 -29.25 -10.17 18.55
N VAL A 513 -29.32 -9.09 19.33
CA VAL A 513 -28.14 -8.53 19.99
C VAL A 513 -27.36 -9.65 20.69
N ASP A 514 -26.03 -9.59 20.58
CA ASP A 514 -25.05 -10.56 21.10
C ASP A 514 -24.97 -11.91 20.37
N ASP A 515 -25.83 -12.17 19.38
CA ASP A 515 -25.65 -13.33 18.49
C ASP A 515 -24.28 -13.29 17.83
N GLN A 516 -23.59 -14.43 17.83
CA GLN A 516 -22.29 -14.58 17.20
C GLN A 516 -22.46 -14.74 15.70
N VAL A 517 -21.61 -14.04 14.93
CA VAL A 517 -21.54 -14.14 13.48
C VAL A 517 -20.09 -14.14 13.02
N ALA A 518 -19.82 -14.74 11.86
CA ALA A 518 -18.57 -14.53 11.15
C ALA A 518 -18.78 -13.65 9.92
N ILE A 519 -17.79 -12.78 9.66
CA ILE A 519 -17.73 -11.91 8.49
C ILE A 519 -16.47 -12.14 7.70
N ASP A 520 -16.51 -11.87 6.40
CA ASP A 520 -15.39 -12.15 5.49
C ASP A 520 -14.96 -10.94 4.63
N GLY A 521 -15.67 -9.82 4.73
CA GLY A 521 -15.26 -8.58 4.08
C GLY A 521 -16.04 -7.35 4.53
N ARG A 522 -15.50 -6.19 4.16
CA ARG A 522 -16.10 -4.87 4.30
C ARG A 522 -16.18 -4.22 2.92
N SER A 523 -17.26 -3.50 2.63
CA SER A 523 -17.39 -2.75 1.36
C SER A 523 -18.40 -1.62 1.45
N VAL A 524 -18.38 -0.73 0.48
CA VAL A 524 -19.43 0.27 0.25
C VAL A 524 -20.43 -0.27 -0.77
N LEU A 525 -21.71 -0.33 -0.40
CA LEU A 525 -22.83 -0.65 -1.29
C LEU A 525 -23.66 0.63 -1.47
N ASN A 526 -23.77 1.12 -2.70
CA ASN A 526 -24.53 2.33 -3.03
C ASN A 526 -24.24 3.53 -2.10
N GLY A 527 -22.95 3.74 -1.78
CA GLY A 527 -22.48 4.83 -0.93
C GLY A 527 -22.68 4.62 0.58
N ARG A 528 -22.98 3.40 1.04
CA ARG A 528 -23.07 3.05 2.46
C ARG A 528 -22.21 1.84 2.81
N GLU A 529 -21.55 1.89 3.97
CA GLU A 529 -20.66 0.81 4.40
C GLU A 529 -21.41 -0.40 4.95
N HIS A 530 -20.92 -1.58 4.61
CA HIS A 530 -21.45 -2.87 5.00
C HIS A 530 -20.33 -3.87 5.32
N VAL A 531 -20.69 -4.93 6.03
CA VAL A 531 -19.89 -6.15 6.21
C VAL A 531 -20.63 -7.35 5.64
N ARG A 532 -19.93 -8.34 5.11
CA ARG A 532 -20.54 -9.54 4.52
C ARG A 532 -20.50 -10.70 5.49
N LEU A 533 -21.64 -11.33 5.71
CA LEU A 533 -21.77 -12.58 6.48
C LEU A 533 -21.26 -13.74 5.64
N VAL A 534 -20.51 -14.64 6.27
CA VAL A 534 -19.93 -15.81 5.59
C VAL A 534 -20.58 -17.13 5.97
N GLU A 535 -21.30 -17.17 7.08
CA GLU A 535 -21.94 -18.38 7.61
C GLU A 535 -23.36 -18.10 8.12
N GLY A 536 -24.07 -19.17 8.46
CA GLY A 536 -25.44 -19.11 8.97
C GLY A 536 -26.51 -18.92 7.88
N PRO A 537 -27.78 -18.72 8.27
CA PRO A 537 -28.92 -18.68 7.35
C PRO A 537 -28.90 -17.49 6.37
N TYR A 538 -28.02 -16.51 6.61
CA TYR A 538 -27.87 -15.31 5.78
C TYR A 538 -26.48 -15.18 5.15
N ALA A 539 -25.72 -16.27 5.06
CA ALA A 539 -24.41 -16.30 4.40
C ALA A 539 -24.45 -15.68 2.99
N GLY A 540 -23.41 -14.93 2.65
CA GLY A 540 -23.28 -14.17 1.40
C GLY A 540 -24.05 -12.84 1.36
N ARG A 541 -24.88 -12.54 2.37
CA ARG A 541 -25.57 -11.26 2.49
C ARG A 541 -24.74 -10.24 3.28
N TRP A 542 -25.07 -8.97 3.06
CA TRP A 542 -24.42 -7.82 3.67
C TRP A 542 -25.25 -7.28 4.83
N LEU A 543 -24.61 -6.97 5.96
CA LEU A 543 -25.21 -6.21 7.05
C LEU A 543 -24.63 -4.80 7.06
N GLY A 544 -25.40 -3.81 7.53
CA GLY A 544 -24.88 -2.44 7.68
C GLY A 544 -23.68 -2.41 8.63
N PHE A 545 -22.64 -1.63 8.33
CA PHE A 545 -21.36 -1.70 9.06
C PHE A 545 -21.49 -1.52 10.58
N GLY A 546 -22.42 -0.68 11.05
CA GLY A 546 -22.66 -0.45 12.48
C GLY A 546 -23.48 -1.54 13.19
N THR A 547 -23.97 -2.55 12.48
CA THR A 547 -24.82 -3.61 13.05
C THR A 547 -24.04 -4.80 13.60
N VAL A 548 -22.71 -4.83 13.39
CA VAL A 548 -21.82 -5.88 13.88
C VAL A 548 -20.67 -5.24 14.65
N ILE A 549 -20.52 -5.60 15.93
CA ILE A 549 -19.31 -5.33 16.72
C ILE A 549 -18.29 -6.39 16.31
N ARG A 550 -17.22 -5.94 15.67
CA ARG A 550 -16.17 -6.83 15.14
C ARG A 550 -15.09 -6.99 16.21
N ARG A 551 -14.79 -8.24 16.58
CA ARG A 551 -13.70 -8.54 17.52
C ARG A 551 -12.35 -8.55 16.83
#